data_AF-A0A8W8KZ22-F1
#
_entry.id   AF-A0A8W8KZ22-F1
#
_cell.length_a   1.000
_cell.length_b   1.000
_cell.length_c   1.000
_cell.angle_alpha   90.00
_cell.angle_beta   90.00
_cell.angle_gamma   90.00
#
_symmetry.space_group_name_H-M   'P 1'
#
loop_
_entity.id
_entity.type
_entity.pdbx_description
1 polymer ?
#
loop_
_entity_poly.entity_id
_entity_poly.type
_entity_poly.pdbx_seq_one_letter_code
_entity_poly.pdbx_strand_id
1 'polypeptide(L)'
;EIHESMFVLFMVTSEVYMLLTCLLYRWGHTIGGRKMTPNEIQSYHYKLGMFVSNFIIFMMAVYMYFRHNWYCESGVYTGFAACEYLVVFTNIAFHYTARLDFHDQYLSLKGESHRTSKTA
;
A
#
# COMPACT_ATOMS: atom_id res chain seq x y z
N GLU A 1 24.80 -4.21 -9.48
CA GLU A 1 25.06 -3.50 -8.20
C GLU A 1 24.06 -2.37 -7.92
N ILE A 2 24.03 -1.29 -8.72
CA ILE A 2 23.09 -0.17 -8.46
C ILE A 2 21.63 -0.59 -8.65
N HIS A 3 21.30 -1.34 -9.71
CA HIS A 3 19.93 -1.82 -9.97
C HIS A 3 19.36 -2.59 -8.78
N GLU A 4 20.11 -3.57 -8.27
CA GLU A 4 19.74 -4.39 -7.11
C GLU A 4 19.51 -3.53 -5.86
N SER A 5 20.41 -2.59 -5.58
CA SER A 5 20.29 -1.70 -4.42
C SER A 5 19.04 -0.82 -4.52
N MET A 6 18.78 -0.26 -5.71
CA MET A 6 17.61 0.58 -5.97
C MET A 6 16.31 -0.23 -5.91
N PHE A 7 16.33 -1.46 -6.42
CA PHE A 7 15.18 -2.36 -6.34
C PHE A 7 14.86 -2.69 -4.89
N VAL A 8 15.84 -3.14 -4.09
CA VAL A 8 15.64 -3.45 -2.66
C VAL A 8 15.16 -2.21 -1.90
N LEU A 9 15.72 -1.03 -2.15
CA LEU A 9 15.25 0.21 -1.54
C LEU A 9 13.79 0.52 -1.91
N PHE A 10 13.44 0.38 -3.19
CA PHE A 10 12.06 0.55 -3.67
C PHE A 10 11.11 -0.44 -2.98
N MET A 11 11.50 -1.72 -2.87
CA MET A 11 10.73 -2.77 -2.19
C MET A 11 10.45 -2.43 -0.72
N VAL A 12 11.50 -2.14 0.04
CA VAL A 12 11.39 -1.88 1.48
C VAL A 12 10.55 -0.63 1.74
N THR A 13 10.79 0.44 0.99
CA THR A 13 10.02 1.69 1.14
C THR A 13 8.56 1.50 0.74
N SER A 14 8.28 0.73 -0.32
CA SER A 14 6.95 0.30 -0.75
C SER A 14 6.19 -0.45 0.36
N GLU A 15 6.79 -1.51 0.91
CA GLU A 15 6.14 -2.34 1.93
C GLU A 15 5.90 -1.54 3.21
N VAL A 16 6.86 -0.72 3.64
CA VAL A 16 6.70 0.17 4.79
C VAL A 16 5.56 1.15 4.56
N TYR A 17 5.46 1.75 3.37
CA TYR A 17 4.35 2.66 3.03
C TYR A 17 2.99 1.95 3.09
N MET A 18 2.88 0.76 2.51
CA MET A 18 1.64 -0.03 2.53
C MET A 18 1.23 -0.42 3.97
N LEU A 19 2.20 -0.87 4.78
CA LEU A 19 2.01 -1.18 6.19
C LEU A 19 1.54 0.03 6.98
N LEU A 20 2.24 1.16 6.85
CA LEU A 20 1.89 2.41 7.52
C LEU A 20 0.50 2.87 7.13
N THR A 21 0.13 2.77 5.85
CA THR A 21 -1.22 3.11 5.38
C THR A 21 -2.28 2.22 6.05
N CYS A 22 -2.06 0.91 6.11
CA CYS A 22 -2.97 -0.02 6.78
C CYS A 22 -3.06 0.23 8.30
N LEU A 23 -1.93 0.53 8.96
CA LEU A 23 -1.87 0.85 10.38
C LEU A 23 -2.58 2.17 10.67
N LEU A 24 -2.33 3.21 9.88
CA LEU A 24 -2.96 4.52 10.04
C LEU A 24 -4.47 4.42 9.87
N TYR A 25 -4.93 3.63 8.89
CA TYR A 25 -6.35 3.36 8.67
C TYR A 25 -7.00 2.70 9.88
N ARG A 26 -6.39 1.64 10.42
CA ARG A 26 -6.86 0.94 11.61
C ARG A 26 -6.81 1.84 12.85
N TRP A 27 -5.72 2.58 13.02
CA TRP A 27 -5.48 3.38 14.22
C TRP A 27 -6.36 4.62 14.28
N GLY A 28 -6.51 5.36 13.18
CA GLY A 28 -7.39 6.53 13.10
C GLY A 28 -8.84 6.16 13.43
N HIS A 29 -9.28 5.00 12.95
CA HIS A 29 -10.61 4.50 13.26
C HIS A 29 -10.76 4.00 14.70
N THR A 30 -9.71 3.41 15.29
CA THR A 30 -9.69 2.98 16.70
C THR A 30 -9.68 4.17 17.67
N ILE A 31 -8.86 5.20 17.42
CA ILE A 31 -8.79 6.41 18.26
C ILE A 31 -10.09 7.21 18.15
N GLY A 32 -10.67 7.29 16.95
CA GLY A 32 -11.90 8.05 16.72
C GLY A 32 -13.17 7.42 17.33
N GLY A 33 -13.08 6.19 17.88
CA GLY A 33 -14.20 5.49 18.50
C GLY A 33 -15.39 5.21 17.56
N ARG A 34 -15.24 5.46 16.26
CA ARG A 34 -16.27 5.18 15.26
C ARG A 34 -16.32 3.68 14.97
N LYS A 35 -17.46 3.21 14.46
CA LYS A 35 -17.59 1.86 13.89
C LYS A 35 -17.43 1.96 12.38
N MET A 36 -16.70 1.01 11.82
CA MET A 36 -16.22 1.03 10.44
C MET A 36 -17.42 0.73 9.56
N THR A 37 -17.68 1.58 8.57
CA THR A 37 -18.77 1.32 7.63
C THR A 37 -18.42 0.08 6.80
N PRO A 38 -19.42 -0.65 6.26
CA PRO A 38 -19.16 -1.85 5.46
C PRO A 38 -18.25 -1.58 4.25
N ASN A 39 -18.34 -0.38 3.64
CA ASN A 39 -17.47 0.03 2.54
C ASN A 39 -16.01 0.21 3.00
N GLU A 40 -15.80 0.82 4.17
CA GLU A 40 -14.47 1.01 4.77
C GLU A 40 -13.81 -0.33 5.13
N ILE A 41 -14.58 -1.30 5.64
CA ILE A 41 -14.09 -2.66 5.92
C ILE A 41 -13.66 -3.35 4.63
N GLN A 42 -14.44 -3.22 3.56
CA GLN A 42 -14.11 -3.80 2.27
C GLN A 42 -12.84 -3.18 1.69
N SER A 43 -12.71 -1.84 1.70
CA SER A 43 -11.48 -1.14 1.33
C SER A 43 -10.26 -1.61 2.12
N TYR A 44 -10.42 -1.80 3.44
CA TYR A 44 -9.35 -2.30 4.29
C TYR A 44 -8.90 -3.71 3.88
N HIS A 45 -9.84 -4.62 3.60
CA HIS A 45 -9.51 -5.96 3.13
C HIS A 45 -8.79 -5.96 1.79
N TYR A 46 -9.18 -5.08 0.84
CA TYR A 46 -8.46 -4.92 -0.42
C TYR A 46 -7.02 -4.42 -0.20
N LYS A 47 -6.82 -3.43 0.67
CA LYS A 47 -5.48 -2.92 1.01
C LYS A 47 -4.61 -3.99 1.65
N LEU A 48 -5.17 -4.75 2.60
CA LEU A 48 -4.45 -5.82 3.26
C LEU A 48 -4.12 -6.96 2.28
N GLY A 49 -5.05 -7.33 1.41
CA GLY A 49 -4.83 -8.34 0.37
C GLY A 49 -3.73 -7.94 -0.63
N MET A 50 -3.71 -6.67 -1.05
CA MET A 50 -2.65 -6.12 -1.90
C MET A 50 -1.28 -6.10 -1.19
N PHE A 51 -1.25 -5.76 0.10
CA PHE A 51 -0.02 -5.81 0.90
C PHE A 51 0.51 -7.25 1.01
N VAL A 52 -0.35 -8.20 1.37
CA VAL A 52 0.03 -9.61 1.52
C VAL A 52 0.49 -10.21 0.19
N SER A 53 -0.18 -9.90 -0.91
CA SER A 53 0.24 -10.40 -2.23
C SER A 53 1.59 -9.82 -2.65
N ASN A 54 1.81 -8.51 -2.46
CA ASN A 54 3.08 -7.85 -2.74
C ASN A 54 4.23 -8.49 -1.93
N PHE A 55 4.00 -8.74 -0.63
CA PHE A 55 4.97 -9.40 0.26
C PHE A 55 5.28 -10.83 -0.18
N ILE A 56 4.28 -11.62 -0.58
CA ILE A 56 4.49 -12.99 -1.08
C ILE A 56 5.33 -12.99 -2.37
N ILE A 57 5.03 -12.08 -3.30
CA ILE A 57 5.78 -11.95 -4.56
C ILE A 57 7.22 -11.50 -4.26
N PHE A 58 7.43 -10.60 -3.30
CA PHE A 58 8.76 -10.19 -2.87
C PHE A 58 9.57 -11.36 -2.30
N MET A 59 9.00 -12.15 -1.39
CA MET A 59 9.66 -13.35 -0.86
C MET A 59 9.99 -14.35 -1.97
N MET A 60 9.13 -14.47 -2.98
CA MET A 60 9.37 -15.32 -4.14
C MET A 60 10.52 -14.81 -5.01
N ALA A 61 10.62 -13.49 -5.23
CA ALA A 61 11.76 -12.88 -5.93
C ALA A 61 13.08 -13.15 -5.19
N VAL A 62 13.10 -12.97 -3.87
CA VAL A 62 14.28 -13.27 -3.03
C VAL A 62 14.67 -14.75 -3.14
N TYR A 63 13.69 -15.66 -3.10
CA TYR A 63 13.93 -17.09 -3.28
C TYR A 63 14.53 -17.40 -4.66
N MET A 64 13.97 -16.85 -5.74
CA MET A 64 14.46 -17.05 -7.09
C MET A 64 15.87 -16.47 -7.29
N TYR A 65 16.18 -15.33 -6.66
CA TYR A 65 17.53 -14.74 -6.65
C TYR A 65 18.56 -15.70 -6.05
N PHE A 66 18.31 -16.25 -4.86
CA PHE A 66 19.20 -17.23 -4.24
C PHE A 66 19.31 -18.52 -5.05
N ARG A 67 18.18 -19.02 -5.58
CA ARG A 67 18.16 -20.22 -6.44
C ARG A 67 18.98 -20.04 -7.71
N HIS A 68 18.86 -18.88 -8.37
CA HIS A 68 19.62 -18.57 -9.57
C HIS A 68 21.13 -18.54 -9.26
N ASN A 69 21.52 -17.89 -8.18
CA ASN A 69 22.93 -17.75 -7.78
C ASN A 69 23.58 -19.07 -7.36
N TRP A 70 22.84 -20.00 -6.75
CA TRP A 70 23.40 -21.31 -6.34
C TRP A 70 23.37 -22.38 -7.42
N TYR A 71 22.28 -22.46 -8.21
CA TYR A 71 22.04 -23.61 -9.08
C TYR A 71 22.13 -23.30 -10.58
N CYS A 72 22.20 -22.02 -10.99
CA CYS A 72 22.29 -21.60 -12.40
C CYS A 72 21.29 -22.30 -13.35
N GLU A 73 20.08 -22.57 -12.85
CA GLU A 73 19.06 -23.33 -13.58
C GLU A 73 18.35 -22.44 -14.61
N SER A 74 18.18 -22.96 -15.83
CA SER A 74 17.53 -22.25 -16.94
C SER A 74 16.09 -21.88 -16.59
N GLY A 75 15.72 -20.61 -16.80
CA GLY A 75 14.36 -20.11 -16.56
C GLY A 75 14.14 -19.47 -15.18
N VAL A 76 15.02 -19.70 -14.19
CA VAL A 76 14.92 -19.04 -12.87
C VAL A 76 15.10 -17.53 -12.99
N TYR A 77 16.00 -17.08 -13.86
CA TYR A 77 16.20 -15.66 -14.14
C TYR A 77 14.94 -15.00 -14.74
N THR A 78 14.23 -15.71 -15.63
CA THR A 78 12.96 -15.23 -16.19
C THR A 78 11.87 -15.17 -15.14
N GLY A 79 11.79 -16.16 -14.24
CA GLY A 79 10.89 -16.14 -13.10
C GLY A 79 11.17 -14.96 -12.16
N PHE A 80 12.44 -14.72 -11.86
CA PHE A 80 12.87 -13.58 -11.05
C PHE A 80 12.40 -12.25 -11.67
N ALA A 81 12.68 -12.04 -12.96
CA ALA A 81 12.23 -10.84 -13.67
C ALA A 81 10.70 -10.71 -13.66
N ALA A 82 9.96 -11.81 -13.84
CA ALA A 82 8.50 -11.79 -13.75
C ALA A 82 8.01 -11.35 -12.36
N CYS A 83 8.64 -11.83 -11.28
CA CYS A 83 8.34 -11.38 -9.92
C CYS A 83 8.60 -9.88 -9.74
N GLU A 84 9.70 -9.33 -10.27
CA GLU A 84 9.98 -7.89 -10.22
C GLU A 84 8.84 -7.07 -10.83
N TYR A 85 8.35 -7.46 -12.00
CA TYR A 85 7.19 -6.79 -12.63
C TYR A 85 5.91 -6.92 -11.81
N LEU A 86 5.65 -8.10 -11.23
CA LEU A 86 4.45 -8.35 -10.44
C LEU A 86 4.41 -7.52 -9.15
N VAL A 87 5.56 -7.29 -8.51
CA VAL A 87 5.62 -6.37 -7.37
C VAL A 87 5.26 -4.96 -7.82
N VAL A 88 5.89 -4.44 -8.87
CA VAL A 88 5.63 -3.06 -9.33
C VAL A 88 4.15 -2.90 -9.69
N PHE A 89 3.57 -3.89 -10.36
CA PHE A 89 2.15 -3.91 -10.69
C PHE A 89 1.25 -3.88 -9.44
N THR A 90 1.52 -4.73 -8.45
CA THR A 90 0.72 -4.78 -7.21
C THR A 90 0.89 -3.51 -6.37
N ASN A 91 2.07 -2.86 -6.42
CA ASN A 91 2.29 -1.55 -5.82
C ASN A 91 1.44 -0.46 -6.47
N ILE A 92 1.43 -0.39 -7.82
CA ILE A 92 0.57 0.56 -8.56
C ILE A 92 -0.91 0.30 -8.24
N ALA A 93 -1.31 -0.97 -8.21
CA ALA A 93 -2.68 -1.35 -7.86
C ALA A 93 -3.06 -0.93 -6.42
N PHE A 94 -2.13 -1.03 -5.46
CA PHE A 94 -2.33 -0.52 -4.11
C PHE A 94 -2.59 0.99 -4.10
N HIS A 95 -1.77 1.78 -4.81
CA HIS A 95 -2.01 3.23 -4.94
C HIS A 95 -3.34 3.56 -5.61
N TYR A 96 -3.77 2.75 -6.58
CA TYR A 96 -5.07 2.90 -7.21
C TYR A 96 -6.23 2.72 -6.21
N THR A 97 -6.08 1.87 -5.17
CA THR A 97 -7.12 1.71 -4.13
C THR A 97 -7.47 3.02 -3.41
N ALA A 98 -6.56 3.99 -3.36
CA ALA A 98 -6.86 5.31 -2.80
C ALA A 98 -7.98 6.02 -3.55
N ARG A 99 -8.14 5.80 -4.86
CA ARG A 99 -9.26 6.37 -5.61
C ARG A 99 -10.60 5.83 -5.15
N LEU A 100 -10.66 4.55 -4.77
CA LEU A 100 -11.89 3.92 -4.28
C LEU A 100 -12.30 4.50 -2.92
N ASP A 101 -11.34 4.85 -2.06
CA ASP A 101 -11.63 5.44 -0.75
C ASP A 101 -12.17 6.87 -0.83
N PHE A 102 -11.72 7.66 -1.82
CA PHE A 102 -12.08 9.07 -1.97
C PHE A 102 -13.19 9.33 -2.99
N HIS A 103 -13.66 8.32 -3.72
CA HIS A 103 -14.66 8.51 -4.78
C HIS A 103 -16.00 9.07 -4.24
N ASP A 104 -16.34 8.84 -2.97
CA ASP A 104 -17.61 9.23 -2.36
C ASP A 104 -17.48 10.25 -1.21
N GLN A 105 -16.30 10.87 -1.05
CA GLN A 105 -16.08 11.83 0.03
C GLN A 105 -16.04 13.28 -0.48
N TYR A 106 -16.97 14.09 -0.01
CA TYR A 106 -16.99 15.54 -0.24
C TYR A 106 -16.39 16.28 0.98
N LEU A 107 -15.40 17.13 0.74
CA LEU A 107 -14.84 18.02 1.77
C LEU A 107 -15.79 19.19 2.02
N SER A 108 -16.54 19.15 3.13
CA SER A 108 -17.34 20.29 3.58
C SER A 108 -16.47 21.23 4.43
N LEU A 109 -15.98 22.31 3.81
CA LEU A 109 -15.31 23.39 4.53
C LEU A 109 -16.37 24.21 5.27
N LYS A 110 -16.57 23.93 6.56
CA LYS A 110 -17.39 24.80 7.42
C LYS A 110 -16.58 26.03 7.80
N GLY A 111 -16.77 27.12 7.06
CA GLY A 111 -16.21 28.42 7.44
C GLY A 111 -16.80 28.88 8.76
N GLU A 112 -15.97 29.10 9.78
CA GLU A 112 -16.36 29.82 10.99
C GLU A 112 -16.67 31.27 10.62
N SER A 113 -17.95 31.58 10.39
CA SER A 113 -18.43 32.95 10.38
C SER A 113 -18.47 33.43 11.82
N HIS A 114 -17.38 34.07 12.25
CA HIS A 114 -17.29 34.79 13.51
C HIS A 114 -18.26 36.00 13.46
N ARG A 115 -19.55 35.73 13.75
CA ARG A 115 -20.58 36.76 13.92
C ARG A 115 -20.27 37.52 15.20
N THR A 116 -19.55 38.64 15.08
CA THR A 116 -19.40 39.63 16.15
C THR A 116 -20.78 40.14 16.56
N SER A 117 -21.34 39.58 17.63
CA SER A 117 -22.43 40.19 18.37
C SER A 117 -21.88 41.41 19.11
N LYS A 118 -21.97 42.59 18.49
CA LYS A 118 -21.95 43.84 19.25
C LYS A 118 -23.35 44.06 19.82
N THR A 119 -23.52 43.62 21.05
CA THR A 119 -24.51 44.14 22.00
C THR A 119 -24.09 45.55 22.44
N ALA A 120 -25.10 46.39 22.68
CA ALA A 120 -25.12 47.78 23.15
C ALA A 120 -25.07 48.85 22.05
#